data_AF-A1TI65-F1
#
_entry.id   AF-A1TI65-F1
#
_cell.length_a   1.000
_cell.length_b   1.000
_cell.length_c   1.000
_cell.angle_alpha   90.00
_cell.angle_beta   90.00
_cell.angle_gamma   90.00
#
_symmetry.space_group_name_H-M   'P 1'
#
loop_
_entity.id
_entity.type
_entity.pdbx_description
1 polymer ?
#
loop_
_entity_poly.entity_id
_entity_poly.type
_entity_poly.pdbx_seq_one_letter_code
_entity_poly.pdbx_strand_id
1 'polypeptide(L)'
;MRKIVFGTLFPVSLLFASFIATASAHATEERALREACSAFSQAGMRDCLSKKAADSQDDLRQARNDATSALSKWDEDAQYTGRAKAELTASDKVFEKYRDAHCKFRASLSGGGAGNSREILRSACIAELNGIRARQLRDAIAGLPLK
;
A
#
# COMPACT_ATOMS: atom_id res chain seq x y z
N MET A 1 42.76 63.03 16.70
CA MET A 1 42.14 62.23 17.78
C MET A 1 41.27 61.16 17.14
N ARG A 2 41.67 59.88 17.23
CA ARG A 2 41.00 58.72 16.62
C ARG A 2 39.77 58.34 17.44
N LYS A 3 38.58 58.29 16.81
CA LYS A 3 37.38 57.70 17.41
C LYS A 3 37.28 56.24 16.95
N ILE A 4 37.34 55.32 17.91
CA ILE A 4 37.18 53.88 17.70
C ILE A 4 35.69 53.59 17.66
N VAL A 5 35.19 53.07 16.53
CA VAL A 5 33.81 52.60 16.37
C VAL A 5 33.76 51.14 16.81
N PHE A 6 33.09 50.86 17.93
CA PHE A 6 32.78 49.49 18.35
C PHE A 6 31.61 48.98 17.51
N GLY A 7 31.91 48.10 16.54
CA GLY A 7 30.90 47.36 15.80
C GLY A 7 30.24 46.31 16.70
N THR A 8 28.96 46.50 17.00
CA THR A 8 28.13 45.53 17.71
C THR A 8 27.81 44.35 16.79
N LEU A 9 28.42 43.20 17.06
CA LEU A 9 28.06 41.92 16.46
C LEU A 9 26.74 41.44 17.08
N PHE A 10 25.65 41.48 16.33
CA PHE A 10 24.39 40.82 16.68
C PHE A 10 24.54 39.30 16.45
N PRO A 11 24.35 38.43 17.45
CA PRO A 11 24.26 37.01 17.21
C PRO A 11 22.90 36.71 16.56
N VAL A 12 22.92 36.31 15.29
CA VAL A 12 21.75 35.72 14.62
C VAL A 12 21.53 34.33 15.23
N SER A 13 20.72 34.27 16.29
CA SER A 13 20.22 33.01 16.83
C SER A 13 19.34 32.33 15.80
N LEU A 14 19.92 31.38 15.05
CA LEU A 14 19.20 30.41 14.23
C LEU A 14 18.40 29.48 15.15
N LEU A 15 17.15 29.86 15.44
CA LEU A 15 16.15 28.96 15.98
C LEU A 15 15.80 27.94 14.90
N PHE A 16 16.50 26.80 14.88
CA PHE A 16 16.04 25.61 14.17
C PHE A 16 14.77 25.12 14.87
N ALA A 17 13.60 25.53 14.37
CA ALA A 17 12.33 24.93 14.73
C ALA A 17 12.37 23.46 14.26
N SER A 18 12.62 22.53 15.19
CA SER A 18 12.47 21.11 14.94
C SER A 18 10.99 20.82 14.71
N PHE A 19 10.57 20.76 13.44
CA PHE A 19 9.32 20.11 13.07
C PHE A 19 9.50 18.63 13.37
N ILE A 20 9.07 18.18 14.55
CA ILE A 20 8.84 16.75 14.79
C ILE A 20 7.65 16.40 13.91
N ALA A 21 7.92 15.88 12.71
CA ALA A 21 6.90 15.25 11.90
C ALA A 21 6.36 14.09 12.73
N THR A 22 5.14 14.23 13.24
CA THR A 22 4.37 13.14 13.82
C THR A 22 4.15 12.14 12.70
N ALA A 23 5.06 11.17 12.54
CA ALA A 23 4.80 9.99 11.75
C ALA A 23 3.60 9.33 12.44
N SER A 24 2.40 9.52 11.88
CA SER A 24 1.26 8.72 12.26
C SER A 24 1.74 7.28 12.14
N ALA A 25 1.80 6.60 13.29
CA ALA A 25 1.87 5.15 13.31
C ALA A 25 0.53 4.67 12.74
N HIS A 26 0.32 4.81 11.43
CA HIS A 26 -0.64 4.01 10.72
C HIS A 26 -0.21 2.60 11.05
N ALA A 27 -0.96 1.93 11.93
CA ALA A 27 -0.89 0.50 12.01
C ALA A 27 -0.99 0.05 10.54
N THR A 28 0.06 -0.63 10.06
CA THR A 28 0.03 -1.17 8.70
C THR A 28 -1.27 -1.95 8.57
N GLU A 29 -1.93 -1.91 7.42
CA GLU A 29 -3.20 -2.62 7.24
C GLU A 29 -3.01 -4.10 7.58
N GLU A 30 -1.81 -4.64 7.37
CA GLU A 30 -1.37 -5.96 7.84
C GLU A 30 -1.49 -6.16 9.36
N ARG A 31 -1.08 -5.20 10.18
CA ARG A 31 -1.26 -5.28 11.65
C ARG A 31 -2.73 -5.26 12.01
N ALA A 32 -3.52 -4.37 11.40
CA ALA A 32 -4.96 -4.31 11.64
C ALA A 32 -5.66 -5.62 11.23
N LEU A 33 -5.25 -6.24 10.11
CA LEU A 33 -5.75 -7.53 9.64
C LEU A 33 -5.44 -8.65 10.63
N ARG A 34 -4.23 -8.65 11.21
CA ARG A 34 -3.85 -9.61 12.26
C ARG A 34 -4.64 -9.41 13.54
N GLU A 35 -4.80 -8.17 14.01
CA GLU A 35 -5.58 -7.89 15.22
C GLU A 35 -7.05 -8.29 15.04
N ALA A 36 -7.62 -8.09 13.85
CA ALA A 36 -8.96 -8.58 13.53
C ALA A 36 -9.09 -10.12 13.59
N CYS A 37 -7.97 -10.85 13.57
CA CYS A 37 -7.91 -12.31 13.68
C CYS A 37 -7.27 -12.79 15.00
N SER A 38 -6.97 -11.90 15.97
CA SER A 38 -6.18 -12.24 17.17
C SER A 38 -6.98 -12.93 18.28
N ALA A 39 -8.31 -12.96 18.18
CA ALA A 39 -9.19 -13.68 19.11
C ALA A 39 -9.03 -15.21 19.06
N PHE A 40 -8.31 -15.76 18.07
CA PHE A 40 -8.17 -17.19 17.84
C PHE A 40 -6.81 -17.75 18.29
N SER A 41 -6.73 -19.08 18.40
CA SER A 41 -5.45 -19.79 18.47
C SER A 41 -4.59 -19.50 17.22
N GLN A 42 -3.30 -19.84 17.23
CA GLN A 42 -2.47 -19.68 16.03
C GLN A 42 -3.04 -20.41 14.79
N ALA A 43 -3.75 -21.54 14.98
CA ALA A 43 -4.43 -22.23 13.88
C ALA A 43 -5.62 -21.40 13.37
N GLY A 44 -6.51 -20.93 14.26
CA GLY A 44 -7.65 -20.11 13.85
C GLY A 44 -7.24 -18.74 13.29
N MET A 45 -6.15 -18.15 13.78
CA MET A 45 -5.57 -16.93 13.21
C MET A 45 -5.08 -17.17 11.78
N ARG A 46 -4.41 -18.31 11.53
CA ARG A 46 -3.99 -18.72 10.18
C ARG A 46 -5.19 -18.90 9.26
N ASP A 47 -6.26 -19.55 9.72
CA ASP A 47 -7.46 -19.77 8.91
C ASP A 47 -8.18 -18.45 8.60
N CYS A 48 -8.35 -17.58 9.60
CA CYS A 48 -8.92 -16.25 9.44
C CYS A 48 -8.15 -15.40 8.43
N LEU A 49 -6.82 -15.36 8.54
CA LEU A 49 -5.98 -14.60 7.61
C LEU A 49 -5.91 -15.22 6.21
N SER A 50 -5.92 -16.56 6.11
CA SER A 50 -6.01 -17.25 4.82
C SER A 50 -7.30 -16.88 4.10
N LYS A 51 -8.43 -16.82 4.84
CA LYS A 51 -9.71 -16.35 4.30
C LYS A 51 -9.64 -14.87 3.87
N LYS A 52 -9.08 -13.98 4.70
CA LYS A 52 -8.92 -12.56 4.33
C LYS A 52 -8.04 -12.38 3.08
N ALA A 53 -7.00 -13.19 2.91
CA ALA A 53 -6.17 -13.18 1.71
C ALA A 53 -6.98 -13.62 0.47
N ALA A 54 -7.81 -14.66 0.57
CA ALA A 54 -8.70 -15.10 -0.50
C ALA A 54 -9.76 -14.02 -0.84
N ASP A 55 -10.46 -13.50 0.17
CA ASP A 55 -11.47 -12.45 0.00
C ASP A 55 -10.86 -11.20 -0.66
N SER A 56 -9.63 -10.81 -0.28
CA SER A 56 -8.91 -9.70 -0.91
C SER A 56 -8.51 -9.95 -2.37
N GLN A 57 -8.23 -11.20 -2.74
CA GLN A 57 -7.90 -11.59 -4.11
C GLN A 57 -9.14 -11.49 -5.00
N ASP A 58 -10.31 -11.82 -4.44
CA ASP A 58 -11.59 -11.64 -5.10
C ASP A 58 -11.93 -10.16 -5.29
N ASP A 59 -11.74 -9.32 -4.26
CA ASP A 59 -11.92 -7.86 -4.37
C ASP A 59 -10.98 -7.25 -5.43
N LEU A 60 -9.70 -7.64 -5.43
CA LEU A 60 -8.76 -7.17 -6.44
C LEU A 60 -9.17 -7.59 -7.86
N ARG A 61 -9.65 -8.83 -8.04
CA ARG A 61 -10.16 -9.29 -9.33
C ARG A 61 -11.35 -8.44 -9.79
N GLN A 62 -12.27 -8.13 -8.87
CA GLN A 62 -13.41 -7.28 -9.18
C GLN A 62 -12.96 -5.87 -9.59
N ALA A 63 -12.05 -5.25 -8.84
CA ALA A 63 -11.52 -3.92 -9.16
C ALA A 63 -10.83 -3.86 -10.54
N ARG A 64 -10.13 -4.93 -10.95
CA ARG A 64 -9.52 -5.03 -12.29
C ARG A 64 -10.57 -5.14 -13.40
N ASN A 65 -11.62 -5.92 -13.17
CA ASN A 65 -12.73 -6.04 -14.10
C ASN A 65 -13.47 -4.71 -14.25
N ASP A 66 -13.71 -4.02 -13.14
CA ASP A 66 -14.35 -2.70 -13.11
C ASP A 66 -13.49 -1.67 -13.85
N ALA A 67 -12.17 -1.68 -13.63
CA ALA A 67 -11.26 -0.81 -14.37
C ALA A 67 -11.26 -1.09 -15.88
N THR A 68 -11.25 -2.36 -16.29
CA THR A 68 -11.35 -2.73 -17.71
C THR A 68 -12.68 -2.30 -18.32
N SER A 69 -13.77 -2.42 -17.56
CA SER A 69 -15.12 -1.99 -17.95
C SER A 69 -15.20 -0.47 -18.09
N ALA A 70 -14.68 0.30 -17.12
CA ALA A 70 -14.60 1.75 -17.16
C ALA A 70 -13.78 2.22 -18.37
N LEU A 71 -12.61 1.63 -18.63
CA LEU A 71 -11.80 1.95 -19.81
C LEU A 71 -12.49 1.60 -21.13
N SER A 72 -13.49 0.71 -21.13
CA SER A 72 -14.30 0.43 -22.33
C SER A 72 -15.39 1.46 -22.57
N LYS A 73 -15.81 2.16 -21.52
CA LYS A 73 -16.83 3.21 -21.54
C LYS A 73 -16.25 4.62 -21.51
N TRP A 74 -14.94 4.75 -21.30
CA TRP A 74 -14.23 6.01 -21.28
C TRP A 74 -14.47 6.77 -22.59
N ASP A 75 -14.95 8.01 -22.48
CA ASP A 75 -15.17 8.94 -23.58
C ASP A 75 -13.85 9.46 -24.14
N GLU A 76 -13.16 8.55 -24.82
CA GLU A 76 -11.84 8.76 -25.39
C GLU A 76 -11.70 7.91 -26.66
N ASP A 77 -10.73 8.27 -27.50
CA ASP A 77 -10.40 7.53 -28.71
C ASP A 77 -9.97 6.08 -28.41
N ALA A 78 -10.35 5.18 -29.32
CA ALA A 78 -10.10 3.75 -29.22
C ALA A 78 -8.60 3.42 -29.05
N GLN A 79 -7.70 4.22 -29.63
CA GLN A 79 -6.26 4.02 -29.50
C GLN A 79 -5.76 4.21 -28.05
N TYR A 80 -6.30 5.19 -27.31
CA TYR A 80 -5.86 5.50 -25.96
C TYR A 80 -6.52 4.59 -24.94
N THR A 81 -7.81 4.29 -25.10
CA THR A 81 -8.50 3.27 -24.29
C THR A 81 -7.85 1.89 -24.46
N GLY A 82 -7.47 1.52 -25.69
CA GLY A 82 -6.73 0.29 -25.97
C GLY A 82 -5.35 0.25 -25.29
N ARG A 83 -4.59 1.36 -25.37
CA ARG A 83 -3.30 1.48 -24.68
C ARG A 83 -3.45 1.34 -23.17
N ALA A 84 -4.40 2.04 -22.56
CA ALA A 84 -4.63 2.00 -21.11
C ALA A 84 -4.96 0.58 -20.61
N LYS A 85 -5.75 -0.19 -21.37
CA LYS A 85 -6.05 -1.60 -21.03
C LYS A 85 -4.82 -2.50 -21.12
N ALA A 86 -3.97 -2.29 -22.12
CA ALA A 86 -2.72 -3.03 -22.25
C ALA A 86 -1.77 -2.73 -21.07
N GLU A 87 -1.65 -1.45 -20.69
CA GLU A 87 -0.84 -1.02 -19.55
C GLU A 87 -1.40 -1.54 -18.21
N LEU A 88 -2.72 -1.55 -18.02
CA LEU A 88 -3.36 -2.16 -16.85
C LEU A 88 -2.98 -3.64 -16.74
N THR A 89 -3.10 -4.39 -17.84
CA THR A 89 -2.76 -5.83 -17.89
C THR A 89 -1.28 -6.07 -17.56
N ALA A 90 -0.39 -5.26 -18.14
CA ALA A 90 1.05 -5.36 -17.88
C ALA A 90 1.38 -5.02 -16.42
N SER A 91 0.81 -3.93 -15.90
CA SER A 91 0.96 -3.48 -14.52
C SER A 91 0.51 -4.55 -13.52
N ASP A 92 -0.63 -5.19 -13.77
CA ASP A 92 -1.18 -6.23 -12.89
C ASP A 92 -0.29 -7.47 -12.79
N LYS A 93 0.30 -7.89 -13.92
CA LYS A 93 1.25 -9.01 -13.94
C LYS A 93 2.52 -8.69 -13.14
N VAL A 94 3.00 -7.45 -13.21
CA VAL A 94 4.17 -7.00 -12.43
C VAL A 94 3.82 -6.89 -10.95
N PHE A 95 2.64 -6.37 -10.63
CA PHE A 95 2.15 -6.27 -9.26
C PHE A 95 2.06 -7.64 -8.58
N GLU A 96 1.54 -8.67 -9.24
CA GLU A 96 1.45 -10.02 -8.67
C GLU A 96 2.82 -10.57 -8.29
N LYS A 97 3.82 -10.40 -9.16
CA LYS A 97 5.21 -10.79 -8.88
C LYS A 97 5.77 -10.02 -7.69
N TYR A 98 5.54 -8.71 -7.65
CA TYR A 98 5.97 -7.85 -6.54
C TYR A 98 5.33 -8.30 -5.22
N ARG A 99 4.02 -8.49 -5.19
CA ARG A 99 3.27 -8.92 -4.01
C ARG A 99 3.81 -10.24 -3.49
N ASP A 100 3.98 -11.23 -4.36
CA ASP A 100 4.42 -12.56 -3.95
C ASP A 100 5.87 -12.52 -3.41
N ALA A 101 6.77 -11.78 -4.07
CA ALA A 101 8.14 -11.61 -3.61
C ALA A 101 8.22 -10.84 -2.28
N HIS A 102 7.49 -9.73 -2.17
CA HIS A 102 7.44 -8.91 -0.97
C HIS A 102 6.86 -9.68 0.21
N CYS A 103 5.75 -10.38 0.02
CA CYS A 103 5.13 -11.15 1.09
C CYS A 103 5.94 -12.40 1.48
N LYS A 104 6.72 -12.98 0.55
CA LYS A 104 7.71 -14.01 0.90
C LYS A 104 8.83 -13.44 1.77
N PHE A 105 9.33 -12.25 1.48
CA PHE A 105 10.29 -11.56 2.33
C PHE A 105 9.69 -11.24 3.70
N ARG A 106 8.48 -10.67 3.77
CA ARG A 106 7.79 -10.40 5.04
C ARG A 106 7.62 -11.66 5.89
N ALA A 107 7.24 -12.77 5.28
CA ALA A 107 7.12 -14.04 5.97
C ALA A 107 8.47 -14.56 6.51
N SER A 108 9.59 -14.31 5.82
CA SER A 108 10.92 -14.73 6.29
C SER A 108 11.37 -14.00 7.55
N LEU A 109 10.83 -12.82 7.82
CA LEU A 109 11.10 -12.05 9.05
C LEU A 109 10.58 -12.73 10.33
N SER A 110 9.75 -13.78 10.22
CA SER A 110 9.42 -14.65 11.36
C SER A 110 10.59 -15.53 11.85
N GLY A 111 11.71 -15.56 11.12
CA GLY A 111 12.88 -16.36 11.45
C GLY A 111 12.58 -17.86 11.49
N GLY A 112 13.05 -18.53 12.54
CA GLY A 112 12.77 -19.94 12.83
C GLY A 112 11.45 -20.18 13.57
N GLY A 113 10.51 -19.22 13.52
CA GLY A 113 9.23 -19.31 14.23
C GLY A 113 8.51 -20.64 13.99
N ALA A 114 8.07 -21.27 15.07
CA ALA A 114 7.34 -22.53 15.03
C ALA A 114 5.89 -22.35 14.54
N GLY A 115 5.30 -23.43 14.04
CA GLY A 115 3.90 -23.49 13.65
C GLY A 115 3.54 -22.58 12.46
N ASN A 116 2.42 -21.87 12.57
CA ASN A 116 1.80 -21.12 11.46
C ASN A 116 2.31 -19.68 11.30
N SER A 117 3.32 -19.26 12.07
CA SER A 117 3.80 -17.87 12.12
C SER A 117 4.16 -17.30 10.74
N ARG A 118 4.78 -18.12 9.88
CA ARG A 118 5.13 -17.74 8.50
C ARG A 118 3.91 -17.46 7.63
N GLU A 119 2.93 -18.36 7.66
CA GLU A 119 1.73 -18.24 6.83
C GLU A 119 0.78 -17.15 7.34
N ILE A 120 0.74 -16.90 8.64
CA ILE A 120 0.05 -15.75 9.24
C ILE A 120 0.58 -14.44 8.64
N LEU A 121 1.90 -14.22 8.70
CA LEU A 121 2.51 -13.00 8.14
C LEU A 121 2.33 -12.90 6.63
N ARG A 122 2.51 -14.01 5.91
CA ARG A 122 2.34 -14.04 4.46
C ARG A 122 0.92 -13.65 4.06
N SER A 123 -0.08 -14.26 4.69
CA SER A 123 -1.49 -14.05 4.36
C SER A 123 -1.94 -12.63 4.68
N ALA A 124 -1.51 -12.09 5.83
CA ALA A 124 -1.82 -10.71 6.20
C ALA A 124 -1.20 -9.70 5.21
N CYS A 125 0.05 -9.93 4.77
CA CYS A 125 0.70 -9.12 3.74
C CYS A 125 -0.03 -9.18 2.38
N ILE A 126 -0.44 -10.37 1.94
CA ILE A 126 -1.19 -10.53 0.68
C ILE A 126 -2.50 -9.73 0.74
N ALA A 127 -3.23 -9.85 1.85
CA ALA A 127 -4.49 -9.14 2.05
C ALA A 127 -4.32 -7.62 2.04
N GLU A 128 -3.28 -7.09 2.70
CA GLU A 128 -2.93 -5.66 2.66
C GLU A 128 -2.64 -5.19 1.23
N LEU A 129 -1.70 -5.84 0.54
CA LEU A 129 -1.29 -5.39 -0.79
C LEU A 129 -2.42 -5.50 -1.83
N ASN A 130 -3.22 -6.55 -1.77
CA ASN A 130 -4.39 -6.69 -2.64
C ASN A 130 -5.40 -5.57 -2.37
N GLY A 131 -5.70 -5.27 -1.10
CA GLY A 131 -6.62 -4.19 -0.72
C GLY A 131 -6.16 -2.81 -1.17
N ILE A 132 -4.87 -2.50 -0.99
CA ILE A 132 -4.26 -1.25 -1.48
C ILE A 132 -4.40 -1.14 -2.99
N ARG A 133 -4.03 -2.19 -3.74
CA ARG A 133 -4.10 -2.18 -5.21
C ARG A 133 -5.54 -2.03 -5.70
N ALA A 134 -6.49 -2.70 -5.08
CA ALA A 134 -7.90 -2.60 -5.45
C ALA A 134 -8.43 -1.17 -5.27
N ARG A 135 -8.06 -0.48 -4.17
CA ARG A 135 -8.38 0.95 -3.98
C ARG A 135 -7.72 1.84 -5.04
N GLN A 136 -6.42 1.66 -5.30
CA GLN A 136 -5.72 2.42 -6.34
C GLN A 136 -6.40 2.31 -7.71
N LEU A 137 -6.87 1.12 -8.09
CA LEU A 137 -7.59 0.92 -9.34
C LEU A 137 -8.94 1.64 -9.35
N ARG A 138 -9.71 1.54 -8.26
CA ARG A 138 -11.00 2.25 -8.11
C ARG A 138 -10.82 3.77 -8.17
N ASP A 139 -9.82 4.29 -7.46
CA ASP A 139 -9.53 5.72 -7.42
C ASP A 139 -9.08 6.24 -8.79
N ALA A 140 -8.26 5.48 -9.52
CA ALA A 140 -7.76 5.85 -10.84
C ALA A 140 -8.88 5.98 -11.89
N ILE A 141 -9.95 5.20 -11.77
CA ILE A 141 -11.06 5.20 -12.73
C ILE A 141 -12.24 6.09 -12.32
N ALA A 142 -12.30 6.54 -11.06
CA ALA A 142 -13.43 7.29 -10.51
C ALA A 142 -13.69 8.62 -11.25
N GLY A 143 -12.66 9.22 -11.84
CA GLY A 143 -12.74 10.50 -12.55
C GLY A 143 -12.80 10.40 -14.07
N LEU A 144 -12.90 9.19 -14.65
CA LEU A 144 -12.94 9.06 -16.10
C LEU A 144 -14.27 9.58 -16.67
N PRO A 145 -14.27 10.46 -17.69
CA PRO A 145 -15.49 10.82 -18.39
C PRO A 145 -16.02 9.59 -19.13
N LEU A 146 -17.28 9.23 -18.95
CA LEU A 146 -17.85 8.03 -19.57
C LEU A 146 -18.87 8.44 -20.66
N LYS A 147 -18.97 7.61 -21.70
CA LYS A 147 -19.98 7.71 -22.77
C LYS A 147 -21.37 7.32 -22.29
#